data_AF-A0A6G4RF54-F1
#
_entry.id   AF-A0A6G4RF54-F1
#
_cell.length_a   1.000
_cell.length_b   1.000
_cell.length_c   1.000
_cell.angle_alpha   90.00
_cell.angle_beta   90.00
_cell.angle_gamma   90.00
#
_symmetry.space_group_name_H-M   'P 1'
#
loop_
_entity.id
_entity.type
_entity.pdbx_description
1 polymer ?
#
loop_
_entity_poly.entity_id
_entity_poly.type
_entity_poly.pdbx_seq_one_letter_code
_entity_poly.pdbx_strand_id
1 'polypeptide(L)'
;MDTGLPKSAISRPLQQLDGHEFEHFVADLWSRRGWDTEVTSQSSDKGIDVVARKTFPYPKKLLIQAKRYAETNAVSGPELQTYASLKQRENVDEVVVVTTSGFTNQAETIADDFNIKLVDGETLERLVREMGAEDLVAAYADGIDISSHSYTESISAFDSSEPTTVVAECDLFRATLVGYEWVTSSDPDVIEPTEFDGPCFAFELTNLVEYDLVLHPWEDFTVYDDTGQSYTQSLGFSRNSYFPGDWQVAQPRIPASGTAQFAFYVDGVDSAVSRVRFRNTTHLLLEEYDREADGLSRADLLRKVEWMLYLSEAQKDALPGLPPELAAAVK
;
A
#
# COMPACT_ATOMS: atom_id res chain seq x y z
N MET A 1 25.86 -7.09 -9.30
CA MET A 1 25.80 -7.17 -10.79
C MET A 1 24.48 -6.55 -11.19
N ASP A 2 24.51 -5.61 -12.13
CA ASP A 2 23.34 -4.95 -12.69
C ASP A 2 22.41 -6.00 -13.33
N THR A 3 21.30 -6.33 -12.67
CA THR A 3 20.27 -7.23 -13.21
C THR A 3 19.29 -6.49 -14.11
N GLY A 4 19.62 -5.27 -14.54
CA GLY A 4 18.79 -4.43 -15.40
C GLY A 4 18.41 -5.16 -16.68
N LEU A 5 17.18 -5.66 -16.72
CA LEU A 5 16.50 -6.02 -17.97
C LEU A 5 16.71 -4.87 -18.98
N PRO A 6 16.94 -5.12 -20.27
CA PRO A 6 17.19 -4.06 -21.23
C PRO A 6 16.00 -3.07 -21.30
N LYS A 7 16.25 -1.81 -21.66
CA LYS A 7 15.22 -0.74 -21.77
C LYS A 7 13.97 -1.18 -22.54
N SER A 8 14.20 -1.96 -23.60
CA SER A 8 13.16 -2.52 -24.46
C SER A 8 12.25 -3.55 -23.78
N ALA A 9 12.66 -4.15 -22.66
CA ALA A 9 11.90 -5.18 -21.98
C ALA A 9 10.70 -4.63 -21.20
N ILE A 10 10.71 -3.35 -20.83
CA ILE A 10 9.61 -2.69 -20.09
C ILE A 10 8.81 -1.77 -21.03
N SER A 11 9.51 -0.91 -21.78
CA SER A 11 8.87 0.08 -22.66
C SER A 11 8.01 -0.55 -23.76
N ARG A 12 8.51 -1.61 -24.41
CA ARG A 12 7.80 -2.23 -25.54
C ARG A 12 6.47 -2.88 -25.14
N PRO A 13 6.40 -3.71 -24.07
CA PRO A 13 5.11 -4.22 -23.60
C PRO A 13 4.10 -3.12 -23.29
N LEU A 14 4.51 -2.07 -22.58
CA LEU A 14 3.61 -0.96 -22.22
C LEU A 14 3.08 -0.21 -23.46
N GLN A 15 3.88 -0.08 -24.51
CA GLN A 15 3.45 0.52 -25.78
C GLN A 15 2.49 -0.37 -26.59
N GLN A 16 2.46 -1.68 -26.31
CA GLN A 16 1.59 -2.64 -26.98
C GLN A 16 0.21 -2.76 -26.33
N LEU A 17 0.08 -2.38 -25.05
CA LEU A 17 -1.20 -2.27 -24.37
C LEU A 17 -2.16 -1.34 -25.12
N ASP A 18 -3.45 -1.62 -25.02
CA ASP A 18 -4.45 -0.64 -25.41
C ASP A 18 -4.50 0.54 -24.42
N GLY A 19 -5.27 1.57 -24.77
CA GLY A 19 -5.34 2.78 -23.93
C GLY A 19 -5.90 2.50 -22.55
N HIS A 20 -6.93 1.66 -22.46
CA HIS A 20 -7.63 1.34 -21.22
C HIS A 20 -6.79 0.41 -20.33
N GLU A 21 -6.13 -0.59 -20.91
CA GLU A 21 -5.15 -1.42 -20.22
C GLU A 21 -4.01 -0.56 -19.64
N PHE A 22 -3.53 0.44 -20.39
CA PHE A 22 -2.49 1.33 -19.89
C PHE A 22 -2.98 2.22 -18.73
N GLU A 23 -4.22 2.71 -18.76
CA GLU A 23 -4.84 3.45 -17.65
C GLU A 23 -4.87 2.60 -16.37
N HIS A 24 -5.25 1.32 -16.48
CA HIS A 24 -5.26 0.38 -15.36
C HIS A 24 -3.85 0.07 -14.87
N PHE A 25 -2.88 -0.14 -15.77
CA PHE A 25 -1.48 -0.33 -15.39
C PHE A 25 -0.95 0.86 -14.59
N VAL A 26 -1.28 2.09 -15.00
CA VAL A 26 -0.88 3.31 -14.28
C VAL A 26 -1.55 3.37 -12.91
N ALA A 27 -2.83 3.00 -12.78
CA ALA A 27 -3.50 2.90 -11.49
C ALA A 27 -2.78 1.91 -10.56
N ASP A 28 -2.54 0.68 -11.03
CA ASP A 28 -1.87 -0.36 -10.24
C ASP A 28 -0.44 0.03 -9.86
N LEU A 29 0.27 0.73 -10.75
CA LEU A 29 1.61 1.23 -10.47
C LEU A 29 1.60 2.29 -9.35
N TRP A 30 0.59 3.17 -9.32
CA TRP A 30 0.42 4.15 -8.24
C TRP A 30 -0.09 3.49 -6.95
N SER A 31 -0.95 2.48 -7.05
CA SER A 31 -1.39 1.67 -5.92
C SER A 31 -0.21 0.98 -5.23
N ARG A 32 0.71 0.42 -6.01
CA ARG A 32 1.97 -0.14 -5.51
C ARG A 32 2.89 0.87 -4.82
N ARG A 33 2.63 2.17 -5.00
CA ARG A 33 3.32 3.28 -4.31
C ARG A 33 2.56 3.73 -3.04
N GLY A 34 1.52 2.99 -2.64
CA GLY A 34 0.66 3.30 -1.49
C GLY A 34 -0.34 4.42 -1.78
N TRP A 35 -0.98 4.40 -2.94
CA TRP A 35 -2.11 5.30 -3.22
C TRP A 35 -3.39 4.47 -3.35
N ASP A 36 -4.49 4.96 -2.81
CA ASP A 36 -5.82 4.45 -3.15
C ASP A 36 -6.21 4.99 -4.54
N THR A 37 -6.32 4.11 -5.54
CA THR A 37 -6.50 4.48 -6.94
C THR A 37 -7.82 3.97 -7.52
N GLU A 38 -8.52 4.85 -8.23
CA GLU A 38 -9.76 4.54 -8.94
C GLU A 38 -9.59 4.91 -10.42
N VAL A 39 -9.77 3.95 -11.33
CA VAL A 39 -9.84 4.24 -12.78
C VAL A 39 -11.22 4.80 -13.10
N THR A 40 -11.27 5.94 -13.77
CA THR A 40 -12.53 6.62 -14.09
C THR A 40 -13.12 6.11 -15.39
N SER A 41 -14.43 5.87 -15.41
CA SER A 41 -15.12 5.50 -16.65
C SER A 41 -15.11 6.67 -17.66
N GLN A 42 -14.81 6.36 -18.93
CA GLN A 42 -14.64 7.32 -20.04
C GLN A 42 -15.84 8.24 -20.32
N SER A 43 -17.00 8.02 -19.69
CA SER A 43 -18.25 8.72 -20.02
C SER A 43 -18.56 9.99 -19.21
N SER A 44 -17.89 10.25 -18.08
CA SER A 44 -18.27 11.35 -17.17
C SER A 44 -17.19 12.38 -16.89
N ASP A 45 -15.92 11.98 -16.87
CA ASP A 45 -14.84 12.84 -16.37
C ASP A 45 -13.95 13.35 -17.48
N LYS A 46 -14.04 14.67 -17.70
CA LYS A 46 -13.41 15.50 -18.74
C LYS A 46 -11.88 15.36 -18.85
N GLY A 47 -11.37 14.21 -19.27
CA GLY A 47 -9.94 13.93 -19.43
C GLY A 47 -9.20 13.64 -18.12
N ILE A 48 -9.75 12.79 -17.26
CA ILE A 48 -9.02 12.13 -16.17
C ILE A 48 -9.15 10.64 -16.45
N ASP A 49 -8.10 9.87 -16.21
CA ASP A 49 -8.19 8.42 -16.34
C ASP A 49 -8.07 7.73 -14.97
N VAL A 50 -7.29 8.28 -14.04
CA VAL A 50 -7.12 7.73 -12.68
C VAL A 50 -7.20 8.84 -11.63
N VAL A 51 -7.95 8.58 -10.56
CA VAL A 51 -7.94 9.38 -9.33
C VAL A 51 -7.13 8.62 -8.29
N ALA A 52 -6.09 9.25 -7.72
CA ALA A 52 -5.27 8.65 -6.68
C ALA A 52 -5.37 9.47 -5.39
N ARG A 53 -5.56 8.81 -4.25
CA ARG A 53 -5.71 9.44 -2.94
C ARG A 53 -4.73 8.82 -1.94
N LYS A 54 -4.22 9.64 -1.03
CA LYS A 54 -3.40 9.16 0.10
C LYS A 54 -3.77 9.95 1.33
N THR A 55 -3.92 9.30 2.47
CA THR A 55 -4.30 9.94 3.74
C THR A 55 -3.09 10.30 4.60
N PHE A 56 -1.95 9.64 4.37
CA PHE A 56 -0.70 9.81 5.13
C PHE A 56 0.46 10.33 4.25
N PRO A 57 1.36 11.20 4.76
CA PRO A 57 1.33 11.84 6.08
C PRO A 57 0.28 12.95 6.23
N TYR A 58 -0.35 13.35 5.12
CA TYR A 58 -1.49 14.26 5.08
C TYR A 58 -2.36 13.93 3.87
N PRO A 59 -3.68 14.23 3.90
CA PRO A 59 -4.58 13.99 2.79
C PRO A 59 -4.04 14.64 1.52
N LYS A 60 -3.92 13.83 0.46
CA LYS A 60 -3.60 14.25 -0.89
C LYS A 60 -4.51 13.59 -1.90
N LYS A 61 -4.83 14.32 -2.96
CA LYS A 61 -5.51 13.82 -4.14
C LYS A 61 -4.73 14.21 -5.39
N LEU A 62 -4.38 13.20 -6.18
CA LEU A 62 -3.83 13.36 -7.52
C LEU A 62 -4.90 13.02 -8.55
N LEU A 63 -4.87 13.77 -9.65
CA LEU A 63 -5.54 13.38 -10.89
C LEU A 63 -4.49 12.97 -11.89
N ILE A 64 -4.64 11.78 -12.48
CA ILE A 64 -3.68 11.23 -13.41
C ILE A 64 -4.36 11.04 -14.77
N GLN A 65 -3.72 11.55 -15.82
CA GLN A 65 -4.04 11.23 -17.20
C GLN A 65 -2.93 10.35 -17.76
N ALA A 66 -3.29 9.20 -18.30
CA ALA A 66 -2.42 8.26 -18.97
C ALA A 66 -2.57 8.37 -20.50
N LYS A 67 -1.45 8.46 -21.21
CA LYS A 67 -1.38 8.52 -22.69
C LYS A 67 -0.41 7.49 -23.22
N ARG A 68 -0.96 6.35 -23.64
CA ARG A 68 -0.21 5.31 -24.36
C ARG A 68 0.03 5.77 -25.80
N TYR A 69 1.25 6.26 -26.07
CA TYR A 69 1.69 6.69 -27.40
C TYR A 69 2.94 5.95 -27.85
N ALA A 70 3.10 5.82 -29.17
CA ALA A 70 4.35 5.38 -29.76
C ALA A 70 5.46 6.41 -29.48
N GLU A 71 6.71 5.94 -29.41
CA GLU A 71 7.88 6.77 -29.09
C GLU A 71 8.06 7.99 -30.00
N THR A 72 7.56 7.93 -31.25
CA THR A 72 7.63 9.04 -32.21
C THR A 72 6.51 10.06 -32.04
N ASN A 73 5.55 9.85 -31.12
CA ASN A 73 4.41 10.72 -30.90
C ASN A 73 4.45 11.27 -29.47
N ALA A 74 5.02 12.47 -29.31
CA ALA A 74 5.12 13.14 -28.03
C ALA A 74 3.82 13.88 -27.67
N VAL A 75 3.51 13.95 -26.37
CA VAL A 75 2.37 14.73 -25.86
C VAL A 75 2.59 16.22 -26.16
N SER A 76 1.58 16.84 -26.75
CA SER A 76 1.67 18.21 -27.24
C SER A 76 1.26 19.25 -26.20
N GLY A 77 1.71 20.50 -26.38
CA GLY A 77 1.30 21.63 -25.54
C GLY A 77 -0.24 21.83 -25.45
N PRO A 78 -0.99 21.80 -26.57
CA PRO A 78 -2.44 21.92 -26.53
C PRO A 78 -3.16 20.85 -25.71
N GLU A 79 -2.68 19.60 -25.74
CA GLU A 79 -3.22 18.53 -24.89
C GLU A 79 -2.98 18.84 -23.42
N LEU A 80 -1.75 19.24 -23.08
CA LEU A 80 -1.40 19.57 -21.70
C LEU A 80 -2.19 20.76 -21.15
N GLN A 81 -2.48 21.75 -21.99
CA GLN A 81 -3.31 22.90 -21.64
C GLN A 81 -4.75 22.50 -21.29
N THR A 82 -5.26 21.42 -21.88
CA THR A 82 -6.57 20.86 -21.50
C THR A 82 -6.55 20.34 -20.07
N TYR A 83 -5.45 19.69 -19.67
CA TYR A 83 -5.27 19.13 -18.32
C TYR A 83 -4.98 20.18 -17.26
N ALA A 84 -4.46 21.35 -17.63
CA ALA A 84 -4.27 22.47 -16.70
C ALA A 84 -5.57 22.89 -15.99
N SER A 85 -6.73 22.74 -16.66
CA SER A 85 -8.03 23.03 -16.07
C SER A 85 -8.43 22.06 -14.94
N LEU A 86 -7.84 20.87 -14.88
CA LEU A 86 -8.15 19.84 -13.87
C LEU A 86 -7.75 20.25 -12.46
N LYS A 87 -6.72 21.10 -12.32
CA LYS A 87 -6.32 21.66 -11.02
C LYS A 87 -7.36 22.56 -10.38
N GLN A 88 -8.30 23.10 -11.16
CA GLN A 88 -9.35 23.97 -10.64
C GLN A 88 -10.53 23.17 -10.04
N ARG A 89 -10.48 21.83 -10.11
CA ARG A 89 -11.47 20.97 -9.45
C ARG A 89 -11.22 20.95 -7.94
N GLU A 90 -12.28 20.80 -7.16
CA GLU A 90 -12.17 20.81 -5.71
C GLU A 90 -11.27 19.69 -5.17
N ASN A 91 -10.45 20.07 -4.18
CA ASN A 91 -9.59 19.19 -3.40
C ASN A 91 -8.60 18.38 -4.25
N VAL A 92 -8.07 18.95 -5.35
CA VAL A 92 -6.98 18.37 -6.14
C VAL A 92 -5.68 19.06 -5.79
N ASP A 93 -4.71 18.32 -5.27
CA ASP A 93 -3.41 18.86 -4.91
C ASP A 93 -2.49 18.95 -6.12
N GLU A 94 -2.59 17.96 -7.02
CA GLU A 94 -1.66 17.83 -8.12
C GLU A 94 -2.24 17.03 -9.29
N VAL A 95 -1.78 17.37 -10.48
CA VAL A 95 -2.13 16.69 -11.73
C VAL A 95 -0.87 16.05 -12.28
N VAL A 96 -0.98 14.79 -12.68
CA VAL A 96 0.10 14.02 -13.27
C VAL A 96 -0.31 13.59 -14.68
N VAL A 97 0.60 13.73 -15.64
CA VAL A 97 0.42 13.20 -16.98
C VAL A 97 1.49 12.14 -17.22
N VAL A 98 1.04 10.93 -17.50
CA VAL A 98 1.88 9.75 -17.71
C VAL A 98 1.82 9.34 -19.18
N THR A 99 2.95 9.07 -19.81
CA THR A 99 2.99 8.58 -21.20
C THR A 99 4.07 7.53 -21.41
N THR A 100 3.86 6.63 -22.37
CA THR A 100 4.88 5.70 -22.87
C THR A 100 5.84 6.32 -23.89
N SER A 101 5.67 7.61 -24.20
CA SER A 101 6.45 8.39 -25.16
C SER A 101 7.18 9.54 -24.43
N GLY A 102 7.40 10.68 -25.09
CA GLY A 102 7.93 11.90 -24.50
C GLY A 102 6.94 13.06 -24.47
N PHE A 103 7.42 14.22 -24.05
CA PHE A 103 6.71 15.50 -24.11
C PHE A 103 7.40 16.45 -25.09
N THR A 104 6.63 17.33 -25.72
CA THR A 104 7.21 18.43 -26.50
C THR A 104 7.72 19.54 -25.57
N ASN A 105 8.73 20.32 -25.98
CA ASN A 105 9.22 21.46 -25.19
C ASN A 105 8.11 22.45 -24.79
N GLN A 106 7.09 22.60 -25.65
CA GLN A 106 5.93 23.44 -25.34
C GLN A 106 5.07 22.82 -24.22
N ALA A 107 4.87 21.49 -24.24
CA ALA A 107 4.20 20.79 -23.15
C ALA A 107 4.99 20.94 -21.85
N GLU A 108 6.31 20.74 -21.85
CA GLU A 108 7.14 20.95 -20.66
C GLU A 108 7.00 22.36 -20.08
N THR A 109 7.04 23.39 -20.93
CA THR A 109 6.83 24.79 -20.51
C THR A 109 5.45 24.98 -19.84
N ILE A 110 4.38 24.43 -20.43
CA ILE A 110 3.03 24.50 -19.86
C ILE A 110 2.95 23.71 -18.55
N ALA A 111 3.65 22.58 -18.45
CA ALA A 111 3.68 21.78 -17.24
C ALA A 111 4.25 22.57 -16.07
N ASP A 112 5.35 23.28 -16.29
CA ASP A 112 5.97 24.14 -15.29
C ASP A 112 5.04 25.30 -14.89
N ASP A 113 4.42 25.97 -15.87
CA ASP A 113 3.51 27.10 -15.63
C ASP A 113 2.29 26.72 -14.77
N PHE A 114 1.76 25.51 -14.96
CA PHE A 114 0.59 25.01 -14.24
C PHE A 114 0.93 24.02 -13.12
N ASN A 115 2.22 23.76 -12.86
CA ASN A 115 2.74 22.79 -11.90
C ASN A 115 2.10 21.39 -12.10
N ILE A 116 2.11 20.91 -13.34
CA ILE A 116 1.69 19.57 -13.74
C ILE A 116 2.92 18.67 -13.73
N LYS A 117 2.84 17.51 -13.07
CA LYS A 117 3.94 16.53 -13.11
C LYS A 117 3.90 15.74 -14.41
N LEU A 118 5.06 15.66 -15.05
CA LEU A 118 5.25 14.87 -16.27
C LEU A 118 5.99 13.57 -15.94
N VAL A 119 5.46 12.46 -16.44
CA VAL A 119 6.08 11.13 -16.37
C VAL A 119 6.16 10.61 -17.80
N ASP A 120 7.32 10.77 -18.41
CA ASP A 120 7.61 10.26 -19.76
C ASP A 120 7.97 8.77 -19.71
N GLY A 121 8.13 8.14 -20.87
CA GLY A 121 8.39 6.71 -20.98
C GLY A 121 9.67 6.28 -20.27
N GLU A 122 10.69 7.13 -20.25
CA GLU A 122 11.94 6.86 -19.53
C GLU A 122 11.76 6.97 -18.01
N THR A 123 11.05 7.99 -17.54
CA THR A 123 10.71 8.15 -16.12
C THR A 123 9.78 7.04 -15.65
N LEU A 124 8.81 6.64 -16.46
CA LEU A 124 7.90 5.54 -16.18
C LEU A 124 8.65 4.22 -16.02
N GLU A 125 9.58 3.95 -16.93
CA GLU A 125 10.43 2.77 -16.84
C GLU A 125 11.31 2.77 -15.59
N ARG A 126 11.92 3.92 -15.27
CA ARG A 126 12.69 4.07 -14.03
C ARG A 126 11.81 3.80 -12.80
N LEU A 127 10.59 4.33 -12.77
CA LEU A 127 9.63 4.07 -11.70
C LEU A 127 9.32 2.58 -11.56
N VAL A 128 9.06 1.88 -12.67
CA VAL A 128 8.82 0.42 -12.66
C VAL A 128 9.99 -0.32 -12.02
N ARG A 129 11.23 0.00 -12.42
CA ARG A 129 12.44 -0.66 -11.90
C ARG A 129 12.68 -0.35 -10.43
N GLU A 130 12.55 0.92 -10.04
CA GLU A 130 12.76 1.36 -8.66
C GLU A 130 11.77 0.71 -7.69
N MET A 131 10.57 0.38 -8.17
CA MET A 131 9.51 -0.28 -7.41
C MET A 131 9.49 -1.81 -7.58
N GLY A 132 10.37 -2.39 -8.40
CA GLY A 132 10.37 -3.82 -8.70
C GLY A 132 9.01 -4.28 -9.25
N ALA A 133 8.41 -3.51 -10.15
CA ALA A 133 7.08 -3.71 -10.71
C ALA A 133 7.12 -4.40 -12.10
N GLU A 134 8.20 -5.10 -12.44
CA GLU A 134 8.32 -5.83 -13.71
C GLU A 134 7.33 -7.00 -13.81
N ASP A 135 6.90 -7.55 -12.67
CA ASP A 135 5.80 -8.50 -12.56
C ASP A 135 4.47 -7.91 -13.07
N LEU A 136 4.20 -6.65 -12.73
CA LEU A 136 3.01 -5.93 -13.20
C LEU A 136 3.07 -5.72 -14.72
N VAL A 137 4.24 -5.34 -15.25
CA VAL A 137 4.43 -5.19 -16.71
C VAL A 137 4.17 -6.51 -17.43
N ALA A 138 4.67 -7.63 -16.90
CA ALA A 138 4.46 -8.95 -17.49
C ALA A 138 2.98 -9.37 -17.48
N ALA A 139 2.27 -9.15 -16.35
CA ALA A 139 0.85 -9.48 -16.22
C ALA A 139 -0.03 -8.80 -17.28
N TYR A 140 0.23 -7.51 -17.53
CA TYR A 140 -0.48 -6.74 -18.57
C TYR A 140 -0.05 -7.15 -19.99
N ALA A 141 1.23 -7.49 -20.20
CA ALA A 141 1.75 -7.90 -21.50
C ALA A 141 1.16 -9.24 -22.00
N ASP A 142 0.84 -10.14 -21.08
CA ASP A 142 0.31 -11.47 -21.39
C ASP A 142 -1.21 -11.47 -21.67
N GLY A 143 -1.86 -10.30 -21.66
CA GLY A 143 -3.26 -10.13 -22.05
C GLY A 143 -4.26 -10.77 -21.10
N ILE A 144 -3.93 -10.81 -19.80
CA ILE A 144 -4.86 -11.24 -18.75
C ILE A 144 -6.06 -10.27 -18.75
N ASP A 145 -7.29 -10.78 -18.69
CA ASP A 145 -8.51 -9.95 -18.74
C ASP A 145 -8.66 -9.09 -17.45
N ILE A 146 -8.38 -7.80 -17.59
CA ILE A 146 -8.25 -6.82 -16.50
C ILE A 146 -9.60 -6.21 -16.12
N SER A 147 -10.70 -6.57 -16.81
CA SER A 147 -12.06 -6.09 -16.51
C SER A 147 -12.59 -6.51 -15.13
N SER A 148 -11.84 -7.34 -14.41
CA SER A 148 -12.12 -7.78 -13.03
C SER A 148 -11.02 -7.42 -12.01
N HIS A 149 -9.94 -6.75 -12.45
CA HIS A 149 -8.90 -6.28 -11.52
C HIS A 149 -9.34 -4.95 -10.89
N SER A 150 -10.30 -5.03 -9.99
CA SER A 150 -10.13 -4.24 -8.78
C SER A 150 -8.84 -4.72 -8.14
N TYR A 151 -7.96 -3.84 -7.68
CA TYR A 151 -7.06 -4.20 -6.59
C TYR A 151 -7.84 -4.40 -5.28
N THR A 152 -9.07 -4.94 -5.34
CA THR A 152 -9.42 -6.07 -4.48
C THR A 152 -8.53 -7.23 -4.92
N GLU A 153 -7.27 -7.13 -4.49
CA GLU A 153 -6.72 -8.21 -3.74
C GLU A 153 -6.59 -9.53 -4.51
N SER A 154 -5.35 -9.89 -4.82
CA SER A 154 -4.97 -11.30 -4.73
C SER A 154 -5.11 -11.72 -3.26
N ILE A 155 -6.35 -11.82 -2.77
CA ILE A 155 -6.72 -12.90 -1.86
C ILE A 155 -6.44 -14.10 -2.73
N SER A 156 -5.41 -14.87 -2.37
CA SER A 156 -5.44 -16.30 -2.64
C SER A 156 -6.88 -16.74 -2.41
N ALA A 157 -7.64 -17.06 -3.47
CA ALA A 157 -9.03 -17.48 -3.35
C ALA A 157 -9.13 -18.38 -2.13
N PHE A 158 -9.90 -17.94 -1.12
CA PHE A 158 -9.88 -18.51 0.23
C PHE A 158 -9.85 -20.02 0.13
N ASP A 159 -8.68 -20.60 0.39
CA ASP A 159 -8.58 -22.02 0.59
C ASP A 159 -8.78 -22.22 2.09
N SER A 160 -10.03 -22.56 2.46
CA SER A 160 -10.40 -22.97 3.82
C SER A 160 -9.54 -24.11 4.39
N SER A 161 -8.65 -24.70 3.58
CA SER A 161 -7.71 -25.73 3.98
C SER A 161 -6.34 -25.24 4.44
N GLU A 162 -6.03 -23.93 4.34
CA GLU A 162 -4.79 -23.38 4.92
C GLU A 162 -4.78 -23.60 6.45
N PRO A 163 -3.66 -24.11 7.01
CA PRO A 163 -3.59 -24.48 8.41
C PRO A 163 -3.72 -23.25 9.32
N THR A 164 -4.62 -23.34 10.30
CA THR A 164 -4.83 -22.29 11.31
C THR A 164 -3.53 -21.95 12.06
N THR A 165 -3.21 -20.66 12.17
CA THR A 165 -1.88 -20.21 12.62
C THR A 165 -1.97 -18.87 13.36
N VAL A 166 -1.43 -18.79 14.58
CA VAL A 166 -1.30 -17.55 15.39
C VAL A 166 0.11 -16.94 15.36
N VAL A 167 1.02 -17.56 14.63
CA VAL A 167 2.41 -17.10 14.45
C VAL A 167 2.71 -17.03 12.96
N ALA A 168 2.90 -15.82 12.45
CA ALA A 168 3.30 -15.60 11.07
C ALA A 168 4.79 -15.25 11.02
N GLU A 169 5.54 -15.82 10.09
CA GLU A 169 6.98 -15.61 9.97
C GLU A 169 7.36 -15.30 8.53
N CYS A 170 8.27 -14.35 8.37
CA CYS A 170 8.92 -14.03 7.11
C CYS A 170 10.45 -14.03 7.32
N ASP A 171 11.24 -13.79 6.28
CA ASP A 171 12.71 -13.85 6.39
C ASP A 171 13.29 -12.76 7.30
N LEU A 172 12.52 -11.73 7.67
CA LEU A 172 12.99 -10.60 8.45
C LEU A 172 12.53 -10.65 9.91
N PHE A 173 11.29 -11.07 10.15
CA PHE A 173 10.71 -11.09 11.49
C PHE A 173 9.63 -12.16 11.62
N ARG A 174 9.38 -12.54 12.87
CA ARG A 174 8.23 -13.37 13.28
C ARG A 174 7.23 -12.49 14.03
N ALA A 175 5.97 -12.54 13.64
CA ALA A 175 4.84 -11.94 14.34
C ALA A 175 4.07 -13.01 15.11
N THR A 176 4.01 -12.87 16.43
CA THR A 176 3.22 -13.74 17.32
C THR A 176 2.04 -12.94 17.83
N LEU A 177 0.81 -13.43 17.61
CA LEU A 177 -0.36 -12.84 18.24
C LEU A 177 -0.38 -13.22 19.73
N VAL A 178 -0.19 -12.23 20.60
CA VAL A 178 -0.10 -12.38 22.06
C VAL A 178 -1.34 -11.91 22.80
N GLY A 179 -2.29 -11.28 22.10
CA GLY A 179 -3.59 -10.91 22.65
C GLY A 179 -4.59 -10.53 21.57
N TYR A 180 -5.84 -10.90 21.79
CA TYR A 180 -6.97 -10.52 20.95
C TYR A 180 -8.18 -10.26 21.84
N GLU A 181 -8.84 -9.13 21.66
CA GLU A 181 -10.10 -8.83 22.35
C GLU A 181 -10.96 -7.92 21.48
N TRP A 182 -12.27 -8.15 21.50
CA TRP A 182 -13.21 -7.18 20.96
C TRP A 182 -13.38 -6.07 22.00
N VAL A 183 -12.99 -4.84 21.66
CA VAL A 183 -13.10 -3.72 22.59
C VAL A 183 -14.20 -2.79 22.12
N THR A 184 -15.09 -2.48 23.05
CA THR A 184 -16.11 -1.46 22.89
C THR A 184 -15.79 -0.34 23.87
N SER A 185 -15.35 0.81 23.36
CA SER A 185 -15.13 2.01 24.17
C SER A 185 -16.25 3.00 23.90
N SER A 186 -16.87 3.47 24.98
CA SER A 186 -17.84 4.57 24.97
C SER A 186 -17.48 5.61 26.03
N ASP A 187 -16.19 5.71 26.40
CA ASP A 187 -15.75 6.55 27.52
C ASP A 187 -15.95 8.04 27.16
N PRO A 188 -16.90 8.72 27.83
CA PRO A 188 -17.19 10.12 27.54
C PRO A 188 -16.06 11.08 27.94
N ASP A 189 -15.07 10.63 28.71
CA ASP A 189 -13.91 11.43 29.13
C ASP A 189 -12.75 11.39 28.10
N VAL A 190 -12.82 10.54 27.06
CA VAL A 190 -11.81 10.43 25.99
C VAL A 190 -12.19 11.36 24.83
N ILE A 191 -11.30 12.30 24.48
CA ILE A 191 -11.61 13.41 23.55
C ILE A 191 -11.77 12.94 22.10
N GLU A 192 -11.10 11.87 21.67
CA GLU A 192 -11.31 11.18 20.38
C GLU A 192 -10.36 9.96 20.28
N PRO A 193 -10.78 8.87 19.60
CA PRO A 193 -12.14 8.58 19.16
C PRO A 193 -13.04 8.19 20.34
N THR A 194 -14.23 8.78 20.36
CA THR A 194 -15.23 8.74 21.45
C THR A 194 -16.13 7.49 21.41
N GLU A 195 -16.14 6.78 20.28
CA GLU A 195 -16.90 5.55 20.08
C GLU A 195 -16.00 4.59 19.29
N PHE A 196 -15.64 3.46 19.89
CA PHE A 196 -14.94 2.38 19.22
C PHE A 196 -15.70 1.08 19.47
N ASP A 197 -15.97 0.31 18.42
CA ASP A 197 -16.52 -1.03 18.54
C ASP A 197 -15.86 -1.95 17.51
N GLY A 198 -14.85 -2.71 17.95
CA GLY A 198 -14.11 -3.55 17.03
C GLY A 198 -12.99 -4.38 17.67
N PRO A 199 -12.33 -5.21 16.86
CA PRO A 199 -11.24 -6.05 17.32
C PRO A 199 -9.97 -5.24 17.59
N CYS A 200 -9.30 -5.56 18.70
CA CYS A 200 -7.97 -5.11 19.05
C CYS A 200 -7.01 -6.30 19.06
N PHE A 201 -5.84 -6.11 18.45
CA PHE A 201 -4.80 -7.12 18.32
C PHE A 201 -3.51 -6.65 18.98
N ALA A 202 -2.88 -7.56 19.71
CA ALA A 202 -1.59 -7.36 20.35
C ALA A 202 -0.60 -8.37 19.81
N PHE A 203 0.50 -7.90 19.26
CA PHE A 203 1.56 -8.69 18.64
C PHE A 203 2.88 -8.52 19.38
N GLU A 204 3.62 -9.62 19.49
CA GLU A 204 5.06 -9.59 19.73
C GLU A 204 5.78 -9.87 18.42
N LEU A 205 6.61 -8.92 17.99
CA LEU A 205 7.44 -9.01 16.80
C LEU A 205 8.85 -9.37 17.22
N THR A 206 9.39 -10.49 16.70
CA THR A 206 10.77 -10.91 16.92
C THR A 206 11.60 -10.63 15.68
N ASN A 207 12.66 -9.84 15.81
CA ASN A 207 13.60 -9.56 14.73
C ASN A 207 14.49 -10.79 14.48
N LEU A 208 14.52 -11.27 13.23
CA LEU A 208 15.31 -12.43 12.82
C LEU A 208 16.63 -12.03 12.14
N VAL A 209 16.92 -10.72 12.04
CA VAL A 209 18.14 -10.16 11.43
C VAL A 209 18.96 -9.34 12.43
N GLU A 210 20.21 -9.05 12.04
CA GLU A 210 21.22 -8.39 12.89
C GLU A 210 21.18 -6.85 12.84
N TYR A 211 20.18 -6.26 12.19
CA TYR A 211 19.97 -4.81 12.09
C TYR A 211 18.56 -4.42 12.54
N ASP A 212 18.39 -3.17 12.94
CA ASP A 212 17.09 -2.62 13.33
C ASP A 212 16.11 -2.66 12.16
N LEU A 213 14.90 -3.16 12.42
CA LEU A 213 13.80 -3.13 11.49
C LEU A 213 12.85 -2.00 11.87
N VAL A 214 12.51 -1.15 10.92
CA VAL A 214 11.43 -0.18 11.07
C VAL A 214 10.33 -0.54 10.07
N LEU A 215 9.21 -1.03 10.59
CA LEU A 215 8.03 -1.33 9.77
C LEU A 215 7.33 -0.02 9.46
N HIS A 216 7.18 0.32 8.17
CA HIS A 216 6.31 1.44 7.82
C HIS A 216 4.87 1.09 8.18
N PRO A 217 4.11 2.08 8.63
CA PRO A 217 2.83 1.75 9.17
C PRO A 217 1.71 2.15 8.19
N TRP A 218 0.63 1.35 8.23
CA TRP A 218 -0.78 1.72 7.99
C TRP A 218 -1.47 1.38 6.66
N GLU A 219 -0.78 0.97 5.60
CA GLU A 219 -1.44 0.39 4.40
C GLU A 219 -1.19 -1.12 4.27
N ASP A 220 -0.41 -1.66 5.21
CA ASP A 220 0.17 -2.99 5.11
C ASP A 220 -0.57 -4.02 5.96
N PHE A 221 -1.29 -3.62 7.02
CA PHE A 221 -2.10 -4.51 7.84
C PHE A 221 -3.57 -4.49 7.41
N THR A 222 -4.06 -5.62 6.94
CA THR A 222 -5.47 -5.80 6.53
C THR A 222 -6.09 -6.90 7.37
N VAL A 223 -7.22 -6.59 7.99
CA VAL A 223 -8.05 -7.54 8.73
C VAL A 223 -9.18 -8.02 7.84
N TYR A 224 -9.47 -9.32 7.88
CA TYR A 224 -10.60 -9.89 7.16
C TYR A 224 -11.56 -10.51 8.14
N ASP A 225 -12.83 -10.23 7.94
CA ASP A 225 -13.88 -10.90 8.68
C ASP A 225 -14.19 -12.29 8.10
N ASP A 226 -15.12 -12.99 8.72
CA ASP A 226 -15.55 -14.33 8.33
C ASP A 226 -16.34 -14.33 7.00
N THR A 227 -16.87 -13.18 6.59
CA THR A 227 -17.55 -13.00 5.30
C THR A 227 -16.57 -12.75 4.15
N GLY A 228 -15.31 -12.48 4.48
CA GLY A 228 -14.26 -12.13 3.53
C GLY A 228 -14.18 -10.64 3.22
N GLN A 229 -14.92 -9.80 3.95
CA GLN A 229 -14.78 -8.35 3.87
C GLN A 229 -13.46 -7.93 4.52
N SER A 230 -12.76 -7.00 3.87
CA SER A 230 -11.48 -6.49 4.33
C SER A 230 -11.64 -5.13 4.99
N TYR A 231 -10.81 -4.91 6.00
CA TYR A 231 -10.78 -3.72 6.83
C TYR A 231 -9.33 -3.33 7.03
N THR A 232 -9.01 -2.09 6.70
CA THR A 232 -7.70 -1.52 7.01
C THR A 232 -7.78 -0.73 8.30
N GLN A 233 -6.64 -0.57 8.96
CA GLN A 233 -6.58 0.13 10.23
C GLN A 233 -7.05 1.59 10.10
N SER A 234 -7.93 2.03 11.01
CA SER A 234 -8.25 3.44 11.17
C SER A 234 -7.19 4.12 12.06
N LEU A 235 -6.69 5.29 11.64
CA LEU A 235 -5.62 6.05 12.31
C LEU A 235 -6.02 6.64 13.69
N GLY A 236 -7.23 6.36 14.18
CA GLY A 236 -7.92 7.05 15.29
C GLY A 236 -7.15 7.24 16.61
N PHE A 237 -6.40 6.26 17.12
CA PHE A 237 -5.68 6.35 18.39
C PHE A 237 -4.18 6.62 18.22
N SER A 238 -3.69 6.79 16.99
CA SER A 238 -2.24 6.98 16.71
C SER A 238 -1.68 8.33 17.14
N ARG A 239 -2.52 9.28 17.59
CA ARG A 239 -2.07 10.64 17.85
C ARG A 239 -1.58 10.94 19.26
N ASN A 240 -1.74 10.06 20.26
CA ASN A 240 -1.27 10.39 21.60
C ASN A 240 -0.97 9.12 22.42
N SER A 241 0.23 9.09 23.03
CA SER A 241 0.59 8.77 24.43
C SER A 241 -0.21 7.80 25.33
N TYR A 242 -1.24 7.09 24.84
CA TYR A 242 -2.22 6.39 25.68
C TYR A 242 -1.90 4.92 25.95
N PHE A 243 -0.94 4.32 25.24
CA PHE A 243 -0.51 2.95 25.50
C PHE A 243 0.62 2.93 26.53
N PRO A 244 0.45 2.23 27.67
CA PRO A 244 1.47 2.14 28.70
C PRO A 244 2.65 1.27 28.25
N GLY A 245 3.85 1.55 28.76
CA GLY A 245 5.03 0.70 28.56
C GLY A 245 5.68 0.84 27.18
N ASP A 246 6.17 -0.29 26.65
CA ASP A 246 6.94 -0.37 25.39
C ASP A 246 6.06 -0.72 24.17
N TRP A 247 4.73 -0.67 24.33
CA TRP A 247 3.77 -0.95 23.26
C TRP A 247 3.83 0.13 22.17
N GLN A 248 4.21 -0.29 20.97
CA GLN A 248 4.34 0.59 19.83
C GLN A 248 3.01 0.62 19.06
N VAL A 249 2.59 1.82 18.67
CA VAL A 249 1.31 2.07 17.97
C VAL A 249 1.44 3.09 16.84
N ALA A 250 2.67 3.46 16.51
CA ALA A 250 3.00 4.48 15.51
C ALA A 250 3.79 3.87 14.35
N GLN A 251 5.00 3.42 14.62
CA GLN A 251 5.90 2.83 13.63
C GLN A 251 6.74 1.78 14.35
N PRO A 252 6.43 0.48 14.20
CA PRO A 252 7.12 -0.56 14.94
C PRO A 252 8.60 -0.57 14.58
N ARG A 253 9.45 -0.22 15.54
CA ARG A 253 10.88 -0.48 15.52
C ARG A 253 11.15 -1.77 16.28
N ILE A 254 11.69 -2.75 15.58
CA ILE A 254 12.15 -4.01 16.16
C ILE A 254 13.68 -3.95 16.23
N PRO A 255 14.28 -3.84 17.43
CA PRO A 255 15.73 -3.75 17.55
C PRO A 255 16.42 -5.00 16.98
N ALA A 256 17.65 -4.85 16.48
CA ALA A 256 18.48 -5.94 15.98
C ALA A 256 18.48 -7.15 16.93
N SER A 257 18.11 -8.34 16.42
CA SER A 257 17.99 -9.58 17.22
C SER A 257 17.14 -9.47 18.51
N GLY A 258 16.26 -8.47 18.58
CA GLY A 258 15.40 -8.20 19.73
C GLY A 258 13.93 -8.38 19.42
N THR A 259 13.09 -7.97 20.37
CA THR A 259 11.63 -8.01 20.24
C THR A 259 11.01 -6.62 20.37
N ALA A 260 9.83 -6.46 19.80
CA ALA A 260 9.00 -5.28 19.94
C ALA A 260 7.54 -5.68 20.15
N GLN A 261 6.85 -4.97 21.03
CA GLN A 261 5.43 -5.12 21.23
C GLN A 261 4.69 -4.12 20.35
N PHE A 262 3.67 -4.59 19.63
CA PHE A 262 2.90 -3.80 18.70
C PHE A 262 1.42 -4.08 18.90
N ALA A 263 0.59 -3.04 18.97
CA ALA A 263 -0.85 -3.21 19.04
C ALA A 263 -1.56 -2.30 18.05
N PHE A 264 -2.67 -2.79 17.51
CA PHE A 264 -3.57 -2.00 16.68
C PHE A 264 -5.01 -2.48 16.86
N TYR A 265 -5.94 -1.69 16.36
CA TYR A 265 -7.36 -1.99 16.39
C TYR A 265 -7.96 -1.62 15.03
N VAL A 266 -9.12 -2.19 14.72
CA VAL A 266 -9.82 -1.94 13.46
C VAL A 266 -11.27 -1.63 13.76
N ASP A 267 -11.77 -0.54 13.18
CA ASP A 267 -13.13 -0.03 13.40
C ASP A 267 -14.06 -0.43 12.26
N GLY A 268 -15.36 -0.45 12.52
CA GLY A 268 -16.40 -0.78 11.54
C GLY A 268 -16.42 -2.25 11.12
N VAL A 269 -15.85 -3.14 11.94
CA VAL A 269 -15.88 -4.58 11.67
C VAL A 269 -17.25 -5.14 12.09
N ASP A 270 -18.01 -5.67 11.13
CA ASP A 270 -19.40 -6.08 11.34
C ASP A 270 -19.55 -7.58 11.69
N SER A 271 -18.48 -8.36 11.60
CA SER A 271 -18.50 -9.81 11.90
C SER A 271 -17.17 -10.31 12.50
N ALA A 272 -17.11 -11.59 12.88
CA ALA A 272 -15.92 -12.15 13.52
C ALA A 272 -14.71 -12.13 12.57
N VAL A 273 -13.50 -11.94 13.10
CA VAL A 273 -12.27 -11.83 12.29
C VAL A 273 -11.67 -13.19 11.96
N SER A 274 -11.58 -13.57 10.69
CA SER A 274 -10.94 -14.84 10.32
C SER A 274 -9.44 -14.71 10.08
N ARG A 275 -8.94 -13.54 9.65
CA ARG A 275 -7.57 -13.40 9.13
C ARG A 275 -6.98 -12.01 9.40
N VAL A 276 -5.65 -11.98 9.52
CA VAL A 276 -4.85 -10.76 9.54
C VAL A 276 -3.71 -10.93 8.53
N ARG A 277 -3.61 -10.03 7.56
CA ARG A 277 -2.51 -9.99 6.58
C ARG A 277 -1.61 -8.82 6.87
N PHE A 278 -0.31 -9.04 6.78
CA PHE A 278 0.67 -7.97 6.62
C PHE A 278 1.30 -8.06 5.24
N ARG A 279 1.28 -6.98 4.48
CA ARG A 279 1.95 -6.87 3.18
C ARG A 279 2.71 -5.55 3.14
N ASN A 280 4.04 -5.58 3.17
CA ASN A 280 4.82 -4.35 3.04
C ASN A 280 4.72 -3.79 1.62
N THR A 281 3.85 -2.80 1.42
CA THR A 281 3.61 -2.21 0.10
C THR A 281 4.63 -1.14 -0.25
N THR A 282 5.24 -0.48 0.74
CA THR A 282 5.92 0.78 0.44
C THR A 282 7.35 0.87 0.98
N HIS A 283 7.68 0.56 2.24
CA HIS A 283 9.03 0.82 2.76
C HIS A 283 9.33 0.03 4.06
N LEU A 284 10.23 -0.95 4.03
CA LEU A 284 11.07 -1.16 5.21
C LEU A 284 12.13 -0.07 5.19
N LEU A 285 12.04 0.89 6.12
CA LEU A 285 13.15 1.79 6.38
C LEU A 285 14.16 0.99 7.20
N LEU A 286 15.05 0.31 6.50
CA LEU A 286 16.24 -0.21 7.13
C LEU A 286 17.19 0.98 7.32
N GLU A 287 17.07 1.67 8.45
CA GLU A 287 17.86 2.88 8.72
C GLU A 287 19.37 2.63 8.67
N GLU A 288 19.81 1.37 8.84
CA GLU A 288 21.22 0.96 8.85
C GLU A 288 21.53 -0.25 7.93
N TYR A 289 20.72 -0.51 6.90
CA TYR A 289 21.04 -1.59 5.95
C TYR A 289 22.13 -1.18 4.97
N ASP A 290 23.30 -1.80 5.13
CA ASP A 290 24.38 -1.74 4.16
C ASP A 290 24.05 -2.60 2.94
N ARG A 291 23.45 -1.96 1.92
CA ARG A 291 23.03 -2.59 0.67
C ARG A 291 24.17 -3.34 -0.04
N GLU A 292 25.43 -3.03 0.24
CA GLU A 292 26.58 -3.67 -0.38
C GLU A 292 27.07 -4.93 0.38
N ALA A 293 26.81 -5.03 1.69
CA ALA A 293 27.30 -6.13 2.52
C ALA A 293 26.47 -7.42 2.39
N ASP A 294 25.14 -7.31 2.30
CA ASP A 294 24.22 -8.46 2.40
C ASP A 294 23.80 -9.04 1.04
N GLY A 295 24.16 -8.39 -0.07
CA GLY A 295 23.92 -8.91 -1.42
C GLY A 295 22.45 -9.06 -1.84
N LEU A 296 21.47 -8.63 -1.02
CA LEU A 296 20.05 -8.67 -1.34
C LEU A 296 19.61 -7.34 -1.97
N SER A 297 18.92 -7.42 -3.12
CA SER A 297 18.34 -6.24 -3.75
C SER A 297 17.10 -5.75 -2.98
N ARG A 298 16.69 -4.50 -3.20
CA ARG A 298 15.43 -3.96 -2.65
C ARG A 298 14.22 -4.82 -3.06
N ALA A 299 14.24 -5.37 -4.27
CA ALA A 299 13.19 -6.26 -4.78
C ALA A 299 13.18 -7.62 -4.06
N ASP A 300 14.35 -8.14 -3.68
CA ASP A 300 14.43 -9.37 -2.88
C ASP A 300 13.92 -9.14 -1.46
N LEU A 301 14.22 -7.98 -0.86
CA LEU A 301 13.67 -7.59 0.43
C LEU A 301 12.15 -7.45 0.36
N LEU A 302 11.60 -6.74 -0.62
CA LEU A 302 10.14 -6.53 -0.75
C LEU A 302 9.36 -7.84 -0.99
N ARG A 303 9.94 -8.82 -1.71
CA ARG A 303 9.33 -10.14 -1.90
C ARG A 303 9.29 -11.01 -0.63
N LYS A 304 10.05 -10.64 0.39
CA LYS A 304 10.26 -11.42 1.61
C LYS A 304 9.44 -10.93 2.82
N VAL A 305 8.54 -9.95 2.65
CA VAL A 305 7.83 -9.31 3.78
C VAL A 305 6.32 -9.28 3.61
N GLU A 306 5.79 -10.41 3.15
CA GLU A 306 4.36 -10.68 3.17
C GLU A 306 4.12 -11.89 4.07
N TRP A 307 3.12 -11.76 4.95
CA TRP A 307 2.65 -12.88 5.74
C TRP A 307 1.16 -12.78 6.01
N MET A 308 0.55 -13.93 6.26
CA MET A 308 -0.87 -14.05 6.59
C MET A 308 -1.02 -14.92 7.82
N LEU A 309 -1.85 -14.45 8.74
CA LEU A 309 -2.20 -15.11 9.99
C LEU A 309 -3.68 -15.50 9.92
N TYR A 310 -3.97 -16.76 10.22
CA TYR A 310 -5.31 -17.34 10.15
C TYR A 310 -5.82 -17.65 11.55
N LEU A 311 -6.96 -17.08 11.91
CA LEU A 311 -7.57 -17.16 13.23
C LEU A 311 -8.84 -18.00 13.17
N SER A 312 -8.84 -19.16 13.84
CA SER A 312 -10.09 -19.88 14.10
C SER A 312 -10.69 -19.47 15.44
N GLU A 313 -12.00 -19.61 15.59
CA GLU A 313 -12.71 -19.39 16.86
C GLU A 313 -12.07 -20.15 18.03
N ALA A 314 -11.73 -21.43 17.83
CA ALA A 314 -11.10 -22.25 18.86
C ALA A 314 -9.72 -21.73 19.30
N GLN A 315 -8.97 -21.04 18.43
CA GLN A 315 -7.72 -20.41 18.81
C GLN A 315 -7.92 -19.05 19.46
N LYS A 316 -8.91 -18.25 19.03
CA LYS A 316 -9.27 -17.02 19.72
C LYS A 316 -9.67 -17.30 21.17
N ASP A 317 -10.44 -18.37 21.40
CA ASP A 317 -10.81 -18.83 22.75
C ASP A 317 -9.60 -19.28 23.59
N ALA A 318 -8.52 -19.73 22.94
CA ALA A 318 -7.29 -20.17 23.58
C ALA A 318 -6.27 -19.05 23.79
N LEU A 319 -6.41 -17.92 23.07
CA LEU A 319 -5.58 -16.75 23.25
C LEU A 319 -5.95 -16.07 24.57
N PRO A 320 -4.96 -15.57 25.33
CA PRO A 320 -5.28 -14.67 26.42
C PRO A 320 -5.96 -13.41 25.86
N GLY A 321 -6.82 -12.80 26.67
CA GLY A 321 -7.28 -11.44 26.40
C GLY A 321 -6.10 -10.47 26.32
N LEU A 322 -6.36 -9.20 25.98
CA LEU A 322 -5.28 -8.21 25.86
C LEU A 322 -4.42 -8.19 27.13
N PRO A 323 -3.08 -8.05 27.01
CA PRO A 323 -2.19 -7.84 28.14
C PRO A 323 -2.76 -6.79 29.11
N PRO A 324 -2.71 -6.99 30.44
CA PRO A 324 -3.48 -6.17 31.39
C PRO A 324 -3.26 -4.66 31.27
N GLU A 325 -2.03 -4.25 30.98
CA GLU A 325 -1.65 -2.86 30.73
C GLU A 325 -2.30 -2.29 29.47
N LEU A 326 -2.35 -3.07 28.39
CA LEU A 326 -3.00 -2.74 27.13
C LEU A 326 -4.53 -2.73 27.30
N ALA A 327 -5.08 -3.74 27.97
CA ALA A 327 -6.51 -3.86 28.24
C ALA A 327 -7.03 -2.65 29.04
N ALA A 328 -6.27 -2.15 30.02
CA ALA A 328 -6.63 -0.99 30.82
C ALA A 328 -6.51 0.35 30.06
N ALA A 329 -5.78 0.38 28.94
CA ALA A 329 -5.63 1.57 28.11
C ALA A 329 -6.72 1.69 27.04
N VAL A 330 -7.27 0.55 26.59
CA VAL A 330 -8.26 0.49 25.50
C VAL A 330 -9.71 0.38 26.03
N LYS A 331 -9.91 -0.11 27.26
CA LYS A 331 -11.22 -0.19 27.95
C LYS A 331 -11.45 1.00 28.87
#